data_AF-A0A956ERW8-F1
#
_entry.id   AF-A0A956ERW8-F1
#
_cell.length_a   1.000
_cell.length_b   1.000
_cell.length_c   1.000
_cell.angle_alpha   90.00
_cell.angle_beta   90.00
_cell.angle_gamma   90.00
#
_symmetry.space_group_name_H-M   'P 1'
#
loop_
_entity.id
_entity.type
_entity.pdbx_description
1 polymer ?
#
loop_
_entity_poly.entity_id
_entity_poly.type
_entity_poly.pdbx_seq_one_letter_code
_entity_poly.pdbx_strand_id
1 'polypeptide(L)'
;MSITERGVLALTLLLVPACAQVLGIEDAVEDPTLEGSSGGAAGQGGSGQSGDAQGSKASGGQGSQSAGGTGANANGGSAGKDDDAGSAGAGGVSVCEEYCTDMEAYCEADYPQYKDREQCLKVCGVLPPGALGDADGDSAACRLKYAGKARYAAGTELAAYCRQAGPGGDGRCGSNCEGYCSVMMVACTEASSPLYHYKDMTECLDVCSGLPPSDVSYDVRDPLVFDGNHVQCRLFHATSGLMADADEHCEHAMGVTLC
;
A
#
# COMPACT_ATOMS: atom_id res chain seq x y z
N MET A 1 27.00 29.94 48.39
CA MET A 1 26.53 31.34 48.46
C MET A 1 26.46 31.87 47.04
N SER A 2 25.53 32.80 46.75
CA SER A 2 25.09 33.21 45.40
C SER A 2 24.28 32.08 44.69
N ILE A 3 22.98 32.19 44.34
CA ILE A 3 22.08 33.34 44.01
C ILE A 3 22.69 34.17 42.85
N THR A 4 22.06 34.59 41.76
CA THR A 4 20.66 34.82 41.31
C THR A 4 20.63 34.37 39.81
N GLU A 5 19.58 34.36 38.97
CA GLU A 5 18.21 34.91 38.96
C GLU A 5 17.18 33.86 38.46
N ARG A 6 15.96 34.32 38.15
CA ARG A 6 14.98 33.66 37.27
C ARG A 6 14.43 34.71 36.30
N GLY A 7 14.73 34.59 35.01
CA GLY A 7 14.13 35.45 33.99
C GLY A 7 12.68 35.03 33.71
N VAL A 8 11.71 35.80 34.21
CA VAL A 8 10.29 35.62 33.86
C VAL A 8 10.03 36.28 32.52
N LEU A 9 9.97 35.50 31.44
CA LEU A 9 9.55 35.99 30.13
C LEU A 9 8.02 36.14 30.14
N ALA A 10 7.53 37.38 30.14
CA ALA A 10 6.10 37.67 30.04
C ALA A 10 5.61 37.40 28.61
N LEU A 11 4.91 36.29 28.41
CA LEU A 11 4.31 35.94 27.12
C LEU A 11 3.05 36.78 26.89
N THR A 12 3.20 37.90 26.20
CA THR A 12 2.09 38.82 25.88
C THR A 12 1.12 38.15 24.90
N LEU A 13 -0.04 37.73 25.41
CA LEU A 13 -1.10 37.09 24.63
C LEU A 13 -1.79 38.11 23.71
N LEU A 14 -1.33 38.20 22.45
CA LEU A 14 -2.00 39.01 21.42
C LEU A 14 -3.28 38.31 20.94
N LEU A 15 -4.41 38.74 21.48
CA LEU A 15 -5.74 38.43 20.97
C LEU A 15 -5.91 39.03 19.57
N VAL A 16 -5.73 38.21 18.54
CA VAL A 16 -6.09 38.56 17.16
C VAL A 16 -7.62 38.36 16.99
N PRO A 17 -8.38 39.39 16.59
CA PRO A 17 -9.82 39.24 16.35
C PRO A 17 -10.07 38.35 15.12
N ALA A 18 -11.00 37.41 15.25
CA ALA A 18 -11.27 36.40 14.24
C ALA A 18 -11.82 36.98 12.92
N CYS A 19 -11.37 36.42 11.79
CA CYS A 19 -11.85 36.75 10.45
C CYS A 19 -13.24 36.13 10.18
N ALA A 20 -14.30 36.68 10.78
CA ALA A 20 -15.68 36.21 10.61
C ALA A 20 -16.37 36.73 9.31
N GLN A 21 -15.64 36.86 8.20
CA GLN A 21 -16.07 37.67 7.03
C GLN A 21 -15.75 37.05 5.65
N VAL A 22 -15.26 35.80 5.55
CA VAL A 22 -14.80 35.20 4.27
C VAL A 22 -15.44 33.85 3.97
N LEU A 23 -16.74 33.71 4.22
CA LEU A 23 -17.61 32.80 3.47
C LEU A 23 -18.98 33.47 3.34
N GLY A 24 -19.34 33.87 2.12
CA GLY A 24 -20.67 34.35 1.77
C GLY A 24 -21.69 33.22 1.68
N ILE A 25 -21.84 32.47 2.78
CA ILE A 25 -22.99 31.57 2.97
C ILE A 25 -24.09 32.46 3.52
N GLU A 26 -24.73 33.17 2.61
CA GLU A 26 -25.99 33.87 2.87
C GLU A 26 -27.05 32.82 3.22
N ASP A 27 -27.91 33.11 4.20
CA ASP A 27 -28.77 32.11 4.85
C ASP A 27 -29.48 31.21 3.83
N ALA A 28 -29.30 29.90 3.97
CA ALA A 28 -30.00 28.91 3.16
C ALA A 28 -31.50 28.94 3.52
N VAL A 29 -32.26 29.76 2.78
CA VAL A 29 -33.72 29.80 2.86
C VAL A 29 -34.25 28.45 2.41
N GLU A 30 -34.82 27.69 3.35
CA GLU A 30 -35.58 26.48 3.03
C GLU A 30 -36.73 26.86 2.08
N ASP A 31 -36.79 26.22 0.91
CA ASP A 31 -37.85 26.44 -0.06
C ASP A 31 -39.14 25.73 0.42
N PRO A 32 -40.18 26.46 0.86
CA PRO A 32 -41.39 25.86 1.39
C PRO A 32 -42.25 25.20 0.30
N THR A 33 -41.88 25.31 -0.98
CA THR A 33 -42.62 24.65 -2.08
C THR A 33 -42.26 23.18 -2.26
N LEU A 34 -41.23 22.67 -1.56
CA LEU A 34 -40.86 21.25 -1.58
C LEU A 34 -41.65 20.38 -0.59
N GLU A 35 -42.48 20.97 0.29
CA GLU A 35 -43.46 20.26 1.13
C GLU A 35 -44.68 19.76 0.30
N GLY A 36 -44.44 18.93 -0.71
CA GLY A 36 -45.49 18.54 -1.67
C GLY A 36 -45.38 17.18 -2.36
N SER A 37 -44.26 16.45 -2.24
CA SER A 37 -44.07 15.16 -2.95
C SER A 37 -43.93 13.97 -2.00
N SER A 38 -45.06 13.56 -1.43
CA SER A 38 -45.21 12.35 -0.62
C SER A 38 -45.18 11.07 -1.48
N GLY A 39 -44.03 10.79 -2.10
CA GLY A 39 -43.76 9.57 -2.88
C GLY A 39 -43.45 8.36 -2.00
N GLY A 40 -44.48 7.70 -1.46
CA GLY A 40 -44.32 6.51 -0.62
C GLY A 40 -44.10 5.21 -1.42
N ALA A 41 -43.19 4.35 -0.93
CA ALA A 41 -43.18 2.92 -1.22
C ALA A 41 -42.45 2.15 -0.10
N ALA A 42 -43.22 1.59 0.84
CA ALA A 42 -42.66 0.70 1.87
C ALA A 42 -42.35 -0.67 1.25
N GLY A 43 -41.07 -0.97 1.04
CA GLY A 43 -40.62 -2.30 0.61
C GLY A 43 -40.78 -3.34 1.71
N GLN A 44 -41.77 -4.24 1.57
CA GLN A 44 -41.93 -5.39 2.46
C GLN A 44 -40.79 -6.40 2.27
N GLY A 45 -40.42 -7.09 3.36
CA GLY A 45 -39.22 -7.92 3.42
C GLY A 45 -39.30 -9.26 2.68
N GLY A 46 -38.12 -9.82 2.42
CA GLY A 46 -37.95 -11.20 1.95
C GLY A 46 -37.04 -11.98 2.90
N SER A 47 -37.62 -12.88 3.68
CA SER A 47 -36.86 -13.87 4.47
C SER A 47 -36.37 -15.00 3.54
N GLY A 48 -35.14 -14.87 3.06
CA GLY A 48 -34.46 -15.90 2.26
C GLY A 48 -34.08 -17.12 3.10
N GLN A 49 -34.46 -18.31 2.65
CA GLN A 49 -34.34 -19.56 3.41
C GLN A 49 -32.91 -20.10 3.46
N SER A 50 -32.58 -20.75 4.58
CA SER A 50 -31.48 -21.70 4.72
C SER A 50 -31.64 -22.84 3.70
N GLY A 51 -30.58 -23.13 2.93
CA GLY A 51 -30.55 -24.26 2.00
C GLY A 51 -29.45 -25.26 2.38
N ASP A 52 -29.82 -26.33 3.07
CA ASP A 52 -28.93 -27.46 3.34
C ASP A 52 -28.59 -28.21 2.04
N ALA A 53 -27.31 -28.24 1.67
CA ALA A 53 -26.81 -29.07 0.57
C ALA A 53 -26.17 -30.35 1.11
N GLN A 54 -27.00 -31.38 1.32
CA GLN A 54 -26.52 -32.72 1.68
C GLN A 54 -25.72 -33.35 0.53
N GLY A 55 -24.68 -34.09 0.91
CA GLY A 55 -23.66 -34.59 0.00
C GLY A 55 -24.10 -35.62 -1.04
N SER A 56 -23.18 -35.89 -1.95
CA SER A 56 -23.20 -37.08 -2.81
C SER A 56 -21.82 -37.74 -2.78
N LYS A 57 -21.77 -38.94 -2.20
CA LYS A 57 -20.60 -39.82 -2.29
C LYS A 57 -20.56 -40.42 -3.69
N ALA A 58 -19.42 -40.32 -4.38
CA ALA A 58 -19.12 -41.16 -5.54
C ALA A 58 -17.93 -42.06 -5.18
N SER A 59 -18.18 -43.37 -5.13
CA SER A 59 -17.16 -44.40 -4.96
C SER A 59 -17.21 -45.34 -6.15
N GLY A 60 -16.06 -45.73 -6.69
CA GLY A 60 -15.96 -46.80 -7.69
C GLY A 60 -15.06 -46.45 -8.88
N GLY A 61 -13.97 -47.19 -9.04
CA GLY A 61 -13.00 -46.99 -10.13
C GLY A 61 -11.72 -47.80 -9.93
N GLN A 62 -11.83 -49.14 -9.90
CA GLN A 62 -10.68 -50.04 -9.86
C GLN A 62 -10.22 -50.43 -11.28
N GLY A 63 -8.93 -50.71 -11.44
CA GLY A 63 -8.33 -51.27 -12.67
C GLY A 63 -7.53 -50.23 -13.47
N SER A 64 -6.34 -50.52 -14.01
CA SER A 64 -5.62 -51.81 -14.05
C SER A 64 -4.11 -51.62 -14.04
N GLN A 65 -3.40 -52.69 -13.69
CA GLN A 65 -1.95 -52.80 -13.73
C GLN A 65 -1.41 -52.67 -15.17
N SER A 66 -0.26 -52.02 -15.33
CA SER A 66 0.69 -52.36 -16.40
C SER A 66 2.11 -52.14 -15.90
N ALA A 67 3.03 -53.01 -16.31
CA ALA A 67 4.34 -53.17 -15.70
C ALA A 67 5.49 -52.74 -16.63
N GLY A 68 6.63 -52.38 -16.02
CA GLY A 68 7.96 -52.62 -16.58
C GLY A 68 8.44 -51.65 -17.67
N GLY A 69 9.35 -50.75 -17.29
CA GLY A 69 10.06 -49.89 -18.24
C GLY A 69 11.29 -49.25 -17.62
N THR A 70 12.37 -50.01 -17.45
CA THR A 70 13.68 -49.45 -17.08
C THR A 70 14.31 -48.74 -18.27
N GLY A 71 14.57 -47.44 -18.15
CA GLY A 71 15.30 -46.66 -19.15
C GLY A 71 15.81 -45.35 -18.55
N ALA A 72 17.12 -45.25 -18.34
CA ALA A 72 17.76 -44.00 -17.93
C ALA A 72 18.15 -43.19 -19.18
N ASN A 73 17.76 -41.91 -19.25
CA ASN A 73 18.62 -40.86 -19.79
C ASN A 73 18.22 -39.46 -19.31
N ALA A 74 19.12 -38.50 -19.50
CA ALA A 74 19.10 -37.18 -18.89
C ALA A 74 18.46 -36.06 -19.77
N ASN A 75 18.46 -34.86 -19.17
CA ASN A 75 18.33 -33.51 -19.74
C ASN A 75 16.93 -32.86 -19.85
N GLY A 76 16.85 -31.64 -19.30
CA GLY A 76 16.23 -30.52 -20.00
C GLY A 76 14.73 -30.28 -19.81
N GLY A 77 14.25 -30.23 -18.57
CA GLY A 77 12.89 -29.77 -18.27
C GLY A 77 12.76 -28.25 -18.36
N SER A 78 12.53 -27.69 -19.55
CA SER A 78 12.05 -26.31 -19.70
C SER A 78 10.60 -26.24 -19.21
N ALA A 79 10.38 -25.67 -18.02
CA ALA A 79 9.05 -25.34 -17.55
C ALA A 79 8.49 -24.16 -18.38
N GLY A 80 7.43 -24.41 -19.13
CA GLY A 80 6.70 -23.36 -19.84
C GLY A 80 6.01 -22.43 -18.86
N LYS A 81 6.08 -21.13 -19.14
CA LYS A 81 5.15 -20.13 -18.62
C LYS A 81 4.35 -19.58 -19.79
N ASP A 82 3.22 -20.24 -20.06
CA ASP A 82 2.17 -19.69 -20.90
C ASP A 82 1.36 -18.69 -20.06
N ASP A 83 1.99 -17.57 -19.71
CA ASP A 83 1.30 -16.40 -19.19
C ASP A 83 1.11 -15.43 -20.36
N ASP A 84 -0.12 -15.35 -20.87
CA ASP A 84 -0.54 -14.40 -21.91
C ASP A 84 -0.40 -12.95 -21.38
N ALA A 85 0.82 -12.42 -21.43
CA ALA A 85 1.10 -11.00 -21.31
C ALA A 85 0.47 -10.30 -22.51
N GLY A 86 -0.82 -9.96 -22.37
CA GLY A 86 -1.62 -9.28 -23.38
C GLY A 86 -0.86 -8.06 -23.91
N SER A 87 -0.37 -8.18 -25.14
CA SER A 87 0.51 -7.19 -25.76
C SER A 87 -0.21 -5.86 -25.88
N ALA A 88 0.07 -4.94 -24.94
CA ALA A 88 -0.46 -3.59 -24.96
C ALA A 88 -0.06 -2.92 -26.29
N GLY A 89 -1.06 -2.44 -27.04
CA GLY A 89 -0.83 -1.78 -28.31
C GLY A 89 0.07 -0.56 -28.14
N ALA A 90 0.98 -0.36 -29.09
CA ALA A 90 1.96 0.73 -29.05
C ALA A 90 1.26 2.10 -28.92
N GLY A 91 1.45 2.75 -27.76
CA GLY A 91 0.91 4.08 -27.46
C GLY A 91 0.34 4.27 -26.05
N GLY A 92 0.10 3.19 -25.30
CA GLY A 92 -0.32 3.29 -23.89
C GLY A 92 0.85 3.68 -22.96
N VAL A 93 0.63 4.67 -22.11
CA VAL A 93 1.47 4.94 -20.93
C VAL A 93 1.32 3.74 -19.97
N SER A 94 2.41 3.29 -19.33
CA SER A 94 2.31 2.20 -18.36
C SER A 94 1.61 2.68 -17.08
N VAL A 95 0.96 1.76 -16.36
CA VAL A 95 0.32 2.06 -15.06
C VAL A 95 1.32 2.74 -14.11
N CYS A 96 2.59 2.33 -14.13
CA CYS A 96 3.64 2.93 -13.31
C CYS A 96 4.05 4.34 -13.73
N GLU A 97 4.11 4.64 -15.03
CA GLU A 97 4.43 5.99 -15.50
C GLU A 97 3.32 6.99 -15.17
N GLU A 98 2.04 6.60 -15.33
CA GLU A 98 0.89 7.42 -14.92
C GLU A 98 0.86 7.62 -13.39
N TYR A 99 1.01 6.52 -12.64
CA TYR A 99 1.04 6.52 -11.18
C TYR A 99 2.14 7.42 -10.60
N CYS A 100 3.38 7.28 -11.07
CA CYS A 100 4.47 8.09 -10.56
C CYS A 100 4.36 9.56 -10.98
N THR A 101 3.73 9.86 -12.12
CA THR A 101 3.38 11.25 -12.49
C THR A 101 2.33 11.84 -11.55
N ASP A 102 1.29 11.11 -11.15
CA ASP A 102 0.32 11.59 -10.17
C ASP A 102 0.96 11.74 -8.76
N MET A 103 1.89 10.86 -8.37
CA MET A 103 2.60 10.98 -7.09
C MET A 103 3.50 12.23 -7.02
N GLU A 104 4.26 12.52 -8.07
CA GLU A 104 5.03 13.77 -8.18
C GLU A 104 4.10 14.99 -8.16
N ALA A 105 3.05 14.98 -8.98
CA ALA A 105 2.15 16.12 -9.16
C ALA A 105 1.37 16.50 -7.89
N TYR A 106 1.02 15.52 -7.04
CA TYR A 106 0.06 15.72 -5.95
C TYR A 106 0.57 15.39 -4.55
N CYS A 107 1.65 14.61 -4.40
CA CYS A 107 2.14 14.17 -3.08
C CYS A 107 3.55 14.64 -2.72
N GLU A 108 4.43 14.91 -3.69
CA GLU A 108 5.85 15.22 -3.44
C GLU A 108 6.09 16.41 -2.49
N ALA A 109 5.30 17.47 -2.61
CA ALA A 109 5.48 18.70 -1.84
C ALA A 109 5.15 18.52 -0.34
N ASP A 110 3.98 17.95 -0.02
CA ASP A 110 3.45 17.92 1.34
C ASP A 110 3.58 16.55 2.02
N TYR A 111 3.51 15.44 1.27
CA TYR A 111 3.47 14.07 1.82
C TYR A 111 4.24 13.04 0.94
N PRO A 112 5.53 13.26 0.61
CA PRO A 112 6.27 12.42 -0.31
C PRO A 112 6.39 10.98 0.21
N GLN A 113 6.03 10.04 -0.67
CA GLN A 113 6.11 8.60 -0.42
C GLN A 113 7.34 7.95 -1.07
N TYR A 114 8.07 8.74 -1.86
CA TYR A 114 9.26 8.33 -2.60
C TYR A 114 10.27 9.46 -2.55
N LYS A 115 11.55 9.11 -2.53
CA LYS A 115 12.67 10.05 -2.60
C LYS A 115 12.70 10.82 -3.92
N ASP A 116 12.37 10.12 -5.01
CA ASP A 116 12.42 10.60 -6.39
C ASP A 116 11.60 9.70 -7.33
N ARG A 117 11.46 10.10 -8.60
CA ARG A 117 10.75 9.33 -9.64
C ARG A 117 11.30 7.94 -9.84
N GLU A 118 12.62 7.77 -9.77
CA GLU A 118 13.27 6.50 -10.05
C GLU A 118 12.90 5.47 -8.98
N GLN A 119 12.90 5.88 -7.70
CA GLN A 119 12.41 5.02 -6.62
C GLN A 119 10.93 4.67 -6.80
N CYS A 120 10.08 5.63 -7.17
CA CYS A 120 8.66 5.34 -7.44
C CYS A 120 8.49 4.30 -8.55
N LEU A 121 9.20 4.46 -9.69
CA LEU A 121 9.12 3.56 -10.83
C LEU A 121 9.65 2.16 -10.50
N LYS A 122 10.74 2.05 -9.74
CA LYS A 122 11.26 0.74 -9.29
C LYS A 122 10.31 0.04 -8.33
N VAL A 123 9.74 0.77 -7.36
CA VAL A 123 8.73 0.20 -6.45
C VAL A 123 7.48 -0.24 -7.23
N CYS A 124 6.96 0.59 -8.14
CA CYS A 124 5.82 0.18 -8.94
C CYS A 124 6.09 -1.06 -9.80
N GLY A 125 7.31 -1.18 -10.36
CA GLY A 125 7.72 -2.33 -11.16
C GLY A 125 7.79 -3.68 -10.42
N VAL A 126 7.78 -3.68 -9.08
CA VAL A 126 7.75 -4.91 -8.26
C VAL A 126 6.38 -5.23 -7.68
N LEU A 127 5.43 -4.30 -7.75
CA LEU A 127 4.06 -4.52 -7.28
C LEU A 127 3.25 -5.32 -8.32
N PRO A 128 2.29 -6.17 -7.89
CA PRO A 128 1.31 -6.75 -8.78
C PRO A 128 0.58 -5.65 -9.58
N PRO A 129 0.35 -5.81 -10.89
CA PRO A 129 -0.23 -4.73 -11.70
C PRO A 129 -1.66 -4.38 -11.27
N GLY A 130 -2.47 -5.38 -10.91
CA GLY A 130 -3.91 -5.24 -10.64
C GLY A 130 -4.73 -4.98 -11.91
N ALA A 131 -6.04 -4.83 -11.77
CA ALA A 131 -6.94 -4.38 -12.82
C ALA A 131 -7.28 -2.89 -12.65
N LEU A 132 -7.43 -2.18 -13.78
CA LEU A 132 -7.78 -0.77 -13.76
C LEU A 132 -9.16 -0.56 -13.12
N GLY A 133 -9.18 0.20 -12.03
CA GLY A 133 -10.40 0.48 -11.26
C GLY A 133 -10.52 -0.29 -9.94
N ASP A 134 -9.65 -1.27 -9.67
CA ASP A 134 -9.59 -2.00 -8.38
C ASP A 134 -9.55 -1.03 -7.19
N ALA A 135 -10.19 -1.39 -6.08
CA ALA A 135 -10.37 -0.50 -4.92
C ALA A 135 -9.52 -0.89 -3.72
N ASP A 136 -8.80 -1.99 -3.85
CA ASP A 136 -8.22 -2.81 -2.81
C ASP A 136 -7.18 -3.77 -3.42
N GLY A 137 -6.52 -4.54 -2.57
CA GLY A 137 -5.42 -5.44 -2.94
C GLY A 137 -4.08 -4.71 -3.10
N ASP A 138 -3.00 -5.42 -2.81
CA ASP A 138 -1.64 -4.93 -2.99
C ASP A 138 -1.30 -4.86 -4.49
N SER A 139 -1.57 -3.72 -5.12
CA SER A 139 -1.36 -3.53 -6.55
C SER A 139 -0.96 -2.09 -6.94
N ALA A 140 -0.35 -1.97 -8.12
CA ALA A 140 -0.08 -0.69 -8.77
C ALA A 140 -1.36 0.03 -9.20
N ALA A 141 -2.34 -0.68 -9.77
CA ALA A 141 -3.62 -0.08 -10.19
C ALA A 141 -4.44 0.50 -9.03
N CYS A 142 -4.43 -0.14 -7.85
CA CYS A 142 -5.03 0.45 -6.65
C CYS A 142 -4.29 1.73 -6.24
N ARG A 143 -2.95 1.72 -6.21
CA ARG A 143 -2.16 2.91 -5.82
C ARG A 143 -2.33 4.07 -6.80
N LEU A 144 -2.35 3.82 -8.11
CA LEU A 144 -2.69 4.80 -9.15
C LEU A 144 -4.03 5.50 -8.84
N LYS A 145 -5.06 4.74 -8.49
CA LYS A 145 -6.38 5.28 -8.13
C LYS A 145 -6.35 6.20 -6.91
N TYR A 146 -5.44 5.99 -5.96
CA TYR A 146 -5.28 6.86 -4.80
C TYR A 146 -4.38 8.07 -5.08
N ALA A 147 -3.35 7.93 -5.91
CA ALA A 147 -2.58 9.07 -6.43
C ALA A 147 -3.50 10.02 -7.22
N GLY A 148 -4.33 9.48 -8.12
CA GLY A 148 -5.34 10.23 -8.87
C GLY A 148 -6.54 10.74 -8.04
N LYS A 149 -6.63 10.41 -6.74
CA LYS A 149 -7.55 11.07 -5.79
C LYS A 149 -6.91 12.26 -5.07
N ALA A 150 -5.59 12.23 -4.85
CA ALA A 150 -4.85 13.30 -4.19
C ALA A 150 -5.11 14.67 -4.85
N ARG A 151 -5.25 14.71 -6.18
CA ARG A 151 -5.61 15.91 -6.97
C ARG A 151 -6.89 16.67 -6.55
N TYR A 152 -7.78 16.04 -5.77
CA TYR A 152 -9.02 16.63 -5.28
C TYR A 152 -9.07 16.83 -3.77
N ALA A 153 -8.00 16.49 -3.06
CA ALA A 153 -7.94 16.48 -1.60
C ALA A 153 -7.08 17.62 -1.04
N ALA A 154 -7.24 17.89 0.25
CA ALA A 154 -6.40 18.82 1.00
C ALA A 154 -6.19 18.33 2.44
N GLY A 155 -5.13 18.81 3.10
CA GLY A 155 -4.85 18.53 4.51
C GLY A 155 -4.80 17.03 4.83
N THR A 156 -5.55 16.59 5.84
CA THR A 156 -5.53 15.19 6.32
C THR A 156 -6.08 14.19 5.30
N GLU A 157 -6.97 14.59 4.40
CA GLU A 157 -7.45 13.73 3.31
C GLU A 157 -6.35 13.53 2.26
N LEU A 158 -5.62 14.60 1.91
CA LEU A 158 -4.47 14.52 1.01
C LEU A 158 -3.39 13.60 1.58
N ALA A 159 -3.05 13.79 2.87
CA ALA A 159 -2.13 12.91 3.60
C ALA A 159 -2.55 11.44 3.52
N ALA A 160 -3.84 11.14 3.71
CA ALA A 160 -4.37 9.78 3.64
C ALA A 160 -4.29 9.20 2.22
N TYR A 161 -4.67 9.95 1.18
CA TYR A 161 -4.57 9.46 -0.20
C TYR A 161 -3.13 9.26 -0.65
N CYS A 162 -2.20 10.13 -0.26
CA CYS A 162 -0.79 9.94 -0.55
C CYS A 162 -0.24 8.66 0.08
N ARG A 163 -0.52 8.37 1.36
CA ARG A 163 -0.07 7.10 1.99
C ARG A 163 -0.73 5.85 1.41
N GLN A 164 -2.02 5.93 1.08
CA GLN A 164 -2.75 4.84 0.42
C GLN A 164 -2.21 4.57 -1.00
N ALA A 165 -1.68 5.61 -1.65
CA ALA A 165 -0.92 5.52 -2.88
C ALA A 165 0.57 5.23 -2.66
N GLY A 166 1.07 5.17 -1.42
CA GLY A 166 2.47 4.94 -1.09
C GLY A 166 2.89 3.46 -1.17
N PRO A 167 4.16 3.14 -0.92
CA PRO A 167 4.69 1.78 -1.06
C PRO A 167 3.98 0.77 -0.14
N GLY A 168 3.53 1.19 1.06
CA GLY A 168 2.82 0.32 2.02
C GLY A 168 1.31 0.17 1.78
N GLY A 169 0.68 1.02 0.96
CA GLY A 169 -0.76 0.97 0.69
C GLY A 169 -1.69 1.41 1.83
N ASP A 170 -1.16 1.70 3.04
CA ASP A 170 -1.86 2.23 4.23
C ASP A 170 -3.15 1.47 4.62
N GLY A 171 -3.14 0.14 4.46
CA GLY A 171 -4.29 -0.73 4.73
C GLY A 171 -5.40 -0.66 3.69
N ARG A 172 -5.21 0.10 2.60
CA ARG A 172 -6.20 0.32 1.54
C ARG A 172 -5.84 -0.37 0.24
N CYS A 173 -4.59 -0.26 -0.19
CA CYS A 173 -4.04 -1.00 -1.33
C CYS A 173 -3.13 -2.12 -0.82
N GLY A 174 -3.74 -3.05 -0.09
CA GLY A 174 -3.02 -3.98 0.78
C GLY A 174 -2.70 -3.37 2.15
N SER A 175 -2.28 -4.23 3.07
CA SER A 175 -1.68 -3.86 4.35
C SER A 175 -0.24 -3.39 4.17
N ASN A 176 0.26 -2.60 5.13
CA ASN A 176 1.67 -2.17 5.15
C ASN A 176 2.65 -3.36 5.13
N CYS A 177 2.25 -4.54 5.63
CA CYS A 177 3.04 -5.77 5.55
C CYS A 177 3.05 -6.41 4.15
N GLU A 178 1.93 -6.40 3.42
CA GLU A 178 1.90 -6.87 2.03
C GLU A 178 2.78 -5.97 1.15
N GLY A 179 2.59 -4.64 1.21
CA GLY A 179 3.42 -3.70 0.46
C GLY A 179 4.92 -3.79 0.82
N TYR A 180 5.25 -3.93 2.11
CA TYR A 180 6.62 -4.19 2.57
C TYR A 180 7.18 -5.49 1.98
N CYS A 181 6.46 -6.60 2.10
CA CYS A 181 6.98 -7.88 1.62
C CYS A 181 7.07 -7.97 0.10
N SER A 182 6.15 -7.36 -0.64
CA SER A 182 6.24 -7.25 -2.12
C SER A 182 7.50 -6.51 -2.57
N VAL A 183 7.91 -5.45 -1.86
CA VAL A 183 9.18 -4.75 -2.13
C VAL A 183 10.38 -5.58 -1.65
N MET A 184 10.33 -6.09 -0.41
CA MET A 184 11.42 -6.80 0.24
C MET A 184 11.85 -8.06 -0.52
N MET A 185 10.90 -8.87 -1.01
CA MET A 185 11.17 -10.11 -1.74
C MET A 185 11.88 -9.88 -3.09
N VAL A 186 11.95 -8.65 -3.60
CA VAL A 186 12.68 -8.30 -4.83
C VAL A 186 13.95 -7.50 -4.55
N ALA A 187 13.95 -6.59 -3.57
CA ALA A 187 15.15 -5.87 -3.16
C ALA A 187 16.19 -6.81 -2.53
N CYS A 188 15.73 -7.70 -1.65
CA CYS A 188 16.55 -8.50 -0.77
C CYS A 188 16.36 -9.98 -1.08
N THR A 189 17.23 -10.51 -1.94
CA THR A 189 17.24 -11.89 -2.42
C THR A 189 18.54 -12.59 -1.99
N GLU A 190 18.62 -13.92 -2.06
CA GLU A 190 19.88 -14.65 -1.81
C GLU A 190 21.06 -14.15 -2.68
N ALA A 191 20.77 -13.59 -3.86
CA ALA A 191 21.77 -13.06 -4.79
C ALA A 191 22.16 -11.58 -4.53
N SER A 192 21.24 -10.75 -4.00
CA SER A 192 21.48 -9.33 -3.71
C SER A 192 21.87 -9.07 -2.26
N SER A 193 21.40 -9.89 -1.32
CA SER A 193 21.84 -9.90 0.08
C SER A 193 21.79 -11.32 0.66
N PRO A 194 22.90 -12.08 0.59
CA PRO A 194 22.95 -13.49 1.01
C PRO A 194 22.64 -13.75 2.48
N LEU A 195 22.76 -12.73 3.34
CA LEU A 195 22.48 -12.83 4.78
C LEU A 195 21.13 -12.22 5.18
N TYR A 196 20.60 -11.29 4.38
CA TYR A 196 19.46 -10.45 4.77
C TYR A 196 18.29 -10.54 3.79
N HIS A 197 17.81 -11.76 3.55
CA HIS A 197 16.59 -12.03 2.77
C HIS A 197 15.63 -12.95 3.53
N TYR A 198 14.35 -12.92 3.16
CA TYR A 198 13.39 -13.96 3.56
C TYR A 198 13.37 -15.08 2.53
N LYS A 199 13.11 -16.31 2.99
CA LYS A 199 12.98 -17.49 2.12
C LYS A 199 11.78 -17.41 1.19
N ASP A 200 10.66 -16.89 1.69
CA ASP A 200 9.40 -16.75 0.97
C ASP A 200 8.48 -15.68 1.57
N MET A 201 7.42 -15.34 0.82
CA MET A 201 6.42 -14.35 1.20
C MET A 201 5.72 -14.67 2.53
N THR A 202 5.54 -15.97 2.86
CA THR A 202 4.90 -16.37 4.13
C THR A 202 5.79 -16.04 5.31
N GLU A 203 7.08 -16.36 5.25
CA GLU A 203 8.04 -15.98 6.29
C GLU A 203 8.11 -14.46 6.49
N CYS A 204 8.14 -13.68 5.41
CA CYS A 204 8.15 -12.22 5.49
C CYS A 204 6.88 -11.67 6.17
N LEU A 205 5.70 -12.15 5.79
CA LEU A 205 4.42 -11.72 6.37
C LEU A 205 4.28 -12.13 7.84
N ASP A 206 4.70 -13.35 8.20
CA ASP A 206 4.71 -13.81 9.59
C ASP A 206 5.57 -12.88 10.47
N VAL A 207 6.81 -12.58 10.03
CA VAL A 207 7.71 -11.65 10.75
C VAL A 207 7.13 -10.24 10.81
N CYS A 208 6.57 -9.72 9.72
CA CYS A 208 5.98 -8.39 9.70
C CYS A 208 4.75 -8.27 10.62
N SER A 209 3.91 -9.30 10.68
CA SER A 209 2.73 -9.34 11.56
C SER A 209 3.08 -9.36 13.05
N GLY A 210 4.30 -9.83 13.39
CA GLY A 210 4.84 -9.82 14.75
C GLY A 210 5.49 -8.51 15.19
N LEU A 211 5.53 -7.48 14.33
CA LEU A 211 6.14 -6.19 14.67
C LEU A 211 5.30 -5.38 15.65
N PRO A 212 5.94 -4.57 16.52
CA PRO A 212 5.26 -3.51 17.26
C PRO A 212 4.38 -2.63 16.35
N PRO A 213 3.17 -2.23 16.80
CA PRO A 213 2.37 -1.26 16.07
C PRO A 213 3.13 0.07 15.99
N SER A 214 3.06 0.72 14.83
CA SER A 214 3.59 2.07 14.63
C SER A 214 2.48 3.10 14.83
N ASP A 215 2.78 4.18 15.55
CA ASP A 215 2.04 5.44 15.54
C ASP A 215 2.57 6.41 14.46
N VAL A 216 3.65 6.05 13.78
CA VAL A 216 4.26 6.79 12.68
C VAL A 216 3.58 6.46 11.35
N SER A 217 3.36 7.50 10.56
CA SER A 217 2.83 7.41 9.20
C SER A 217 3.98 7.44 8.17
N TYR A 218 3.87 6.70 7.07
CA TYR A 218 4.92 6.70 6.05
C TYR A 218 5.02 8.05 5.32
N ASP A 219 6.19 8.69 5.41
CA ASP A 219 6.65 9.86 4.66
C ASP A 219 8.18 9.79 4.64
N VAL A 220 8.81 9.91 3.48
CA VAL A 220 10.28 9.73 3.36
C VAL A 220 11.10 10.88 3.98
N ARG A 221 10.44 11.92 4.49
CA ARG A 221 11.06 13.05 5.20
C ARG A 221 10.81 13.05 6.71
N ASP A 222 9.88 12.24 7.21
CA ASP A 222 9.60 12.18 8.65
C ASP A 222 10.74 11.41 9.36
N PRO A 223 11.49 12.04 10.28
CA PRO A 223 12.60 11.38 10.95
C PRO A 223 12.18 10.22 11.86
N LEU A 224 10.89 10.11 12.21
CA LEU A 224 10.37 8.98 12.97
C LEU A 224 10.14 7.74 12.08
N VAL A 225 10.08 7.89 10.75
CA VAL A 225 9.94 6.75 9.85
C VAL A 225 11.20 5.89 9.83
N PHE A 226 12.38 6.49 10.06
CA PHE A 226 13.67 5.81 10.08
C PHE A 226 14.25 5.59 11.49
N ASP A 227 13.40 5.52 12.53
CA ASP A 227 13.78 5.19 13.91
C ASP A 227 12.89 4.04 14.42
N GLY A 228 13.48 3.04 15.08
CA GLY A 228 12.77 1.98 15.77
C GLY A 228 12.36 0.76 14.93
N ASN A 229 11.80 -0.24 15.62
CA ASN A 229 11.46 -1.54 15.04
C ASN A 229 9.97 -1.63 14.69
N HIS A 230 9.59 -1.05 13.55
CA HIS A 230 8.22 -1.14 13.03
C HIS A 230 8.17 -1.15 11.50
N VAL A 231 7.03 -1.55 10.93
CA VAL A 231 6.87 -1.78 9.48
C VAL A 231 7.27 -0.59 8.61
N GLN A 232 7.00 0.66 9.03
CA GLN A 232 7.29 1.84 8.20
C GLN A 232 8.79 2.05 7.97
N CYS A 233 9.62 1.76 8.97
CA CYS A 233 11.07 1.84 8.80
C CYS A 233 11.59 0.72 7.89
N ARG A 234 11.13 -0.52 8.13
CA ARG A 234 11.53 -1.67 7.31
C ARG A 234 11.13 -1.47 5.85
N LEU A 235 9.98 -0.84 5.60
CA LEU A 235 9.51 -0.40 4.28
C LEU A 235 10.40 0.69 3.66
N PHE A 236 10.85 1.68 4.44
CA PHE A 236 11.81 2.70 3.99
C PHE A 236 13.14 2.08 3.55
N HIS A 237 13.66 1.12 4.32
CA HIS A 237 14.88 0.40 3.93
C HIS A 237 14.66 -0.55 2.75
N ALA A 238 13.56 -1.29 2.69
CA ALA A 238 13.24 -2.17 1.55
C ALA A 238 13.13 -1.37 0.23
N THR A 239 12.45 -0.22 0.25
CA THR A 239 12.36 0.66 -0.94
C THR A 239 13.69 1.35 -1.27
N SER A 240 14.58 1.53 -0.29
CA SER A 240 15.94 2.02 -0.52
C SER A 240 16.87 0.94 -1.10
N GLY A 241 16.67 -0.33 -0.74
CA GLY A 241 17.39 -1.49 -1.31
C GLY A 241 17.13 -1.73 -2.80
N LEU A 242 16.03 -1.21 -3.36
CA LEU A 242 15.82 -1.16 -4.82
C LEU A 242 16.68 -0.08 -5.52
N MET A 243 17.21 0.89 -4.77
CA MET A 243 17.85 2.09 -5.31
C MET A 243 19.37 2.12 -5.13
N ALA A 244 19.87 1.62 -4.00
CA ALA A 244 21.28 1.68 -3.60
C ALA A 244 21.88 0.27 -3.42
N ASP A 245 22.93 0.15 -2.60
CA ASP A 245 23.45 -1.16 -2.22
C ASP A 245 22.39 -1.92 -1.41
N ALA A 246 22.07 -3.14 -1.84
CA ALA A 246 21.08 -3.97 -1.17
C ALA A 246 21.60 -4.40 0.21
N ASP A 247 22.89 -4.75 0.36
CA ASP A 247 23.41 -5.26 1.64
C ASP A 247 23.32 -4.20 2.76
N GLU A 248 23.59 -2.92 2.47
CA GLU A 248 23.50 -1.82 3.44
C GLU A 248 22.06 -1.56 3.93
N HIS A 249 21.05 -1.88 3.12
CA HIS A 249 19.64 -1.62 3.44
C HIS A 249 18.87 -2.86 3.89
N CYS A 250 19.19 -4.04 3.38
CA CYS A 250 18.48 -5.27 3.69
C CYS A 250 18.64 -5.68 5.17
N GLU A 251 19.77 -5.38 5.83
CA GLU A 251 19.95 -5.66 7.26
C GLU A 251 18.98 -4.87 8.16
N HIS A 252 18.67 -3.63 7.76
CA HIS A 252 17.70 -2.75 8.40
C HIS A 252 16.26 -3.13 8.04
N ALA A 253 16.00 -3.51 6.78
CA ALA A 253 14.70 -3.99 6.33
C ALA A 253 14.29 -5.28 7.07
N MET A 254 15.19 -6.27 7.18
CA MET A 254 15.00 -7.44 8.04
C MET A 254 14.96 -7.12 9.55
N GLY A 255 15.37 -5.92 9.95
CA GLY A 255 15.49 -5.50 11.35
C GLY A 255 16.44 -6.39 12.16
N VAL A 256 17.54 -6.81 11.52
CA VAL A 256 18.71 -7.39 12.20
C VAL A 256 19.45 -6.28 12.92
N THR A 257 19.68 -5.18 12.23
CA THR A 257 20.07 -3.90 12.80
C THR A 257 18.80 -3.06 12.98
N LEU A 258 18.71 -2.32 14.10
CA LEU A 258 17.65 -1.35 14.28
C LEU A 258 17.81 -0.19 13.29
N CYS A 259 16.68 0.39 12.91
CA CYS A 259 16.62 1.80 12.59
C CYS A 259 16.89 2.61 13.87
#